data_AF-A0A0C3Q2W1-F1
#
_entry.id   AF-A0A0C3Q2W1-F1
#
_cell.length_a   1.000
_cell.length_b   1.000
_cell.length_c   1.000
_cell.angle_alpha   90.00
_cell.angle_beta   90.00
_cell.angle_gamma   90.00
#
_symmetry.space_group_name_H-M   'P 1'
#
loop_
_entity.id
_entity.type
_entity.pdbx_description
1 polymer ?
#
loop_
_entity_poly.entity_id
_entity_poly.type
_entity_poly.pdbx_seq_one_letter_code
_entity_poly.pdbx_strand_id
1 'polypeptide(L)'
;TVHWKTVALGLLSLTASTLKAAPTGDVSERSPASCLVIVEGPPITAITAGTAVTGLELARSSTGAVTLAASGFETLINYSNGGIGEFSFCNYYWLNIGTSSHSYKPLSWGFNDQETSNWSAGTGQIVTALGTSTYSTTSTFLACNESGGWALYLQTGTDVPSGVTCVDTQLQVGTSTV
;
A
#
# COMPACT_ATOMS: atom_id res chain seq x y z
N THR A 1 62.69 5.13 -49.11
CA THR A 1 62.20 6.42 -49.64
C THR A 1 60.89 6.16 -50.35
N VAL A 2 59.75 6.39 -49.69
CA VAL A 2 58.42 6.00 -50.21
C VAL A 2 57.57 7.24 -50.40
N HIS A 3 57.15 7.43 -51.65
CA HIS A 3 56.29 8.50 -52.15
C HIS A 3 54.89 8.45 -51.53
N TRP A 4 54.38 9.57 -51.04
CA TRP A 4 53.01 9.71 -50.55
C TRP A 4 52.16 10.41 -51.62
N LYS A 5 51.00 9.84 -51.94
CA LYS A 5 49.99 10.45 -52.83
C LYS A 5 49.08 11.37 -52.02
N THR A 6 48.92 12.58 -52.54
CA THR A 6 48.02 13.64 -52.05
C THR A 6 46.55 13.21 -52.17
N VAL A 7 45.79 13.37 -51.09
CA VAL A 7 44.32 13.27 -51.11
C VAL A 7 43.77 14.65 -50.77
N ALA A 8 43.05 15.23 -51.72
CA ALA A 8 42.30 16.48 -51.54
C ALA A 8 40.98 16.17 -50.83
N LEU A 9 40.68 16.91 -49.76
CA LEU A 9 39.40 16.88 -49.06
C LEU A 9 38.79 18.28 -49.10
N GLY A 10 37.58 18.32 -49.69
CA GLY A 10 36.85 19.52 -50.03
C GLY A 10 36.33 20.32 -48.85
N LEU A 11 36.13 21.62 -49.09
CA LEU A 11 35.50 22.56 -48.17
C LEU A 11 34.03 22.17 -47.92
N LEU A 12 33.67 21.97 -46.65
CA LEU A 12 32.28 22.06 -46.19
C LEU A 12 32.01 23.47 -45.66
N SER A 13 31.06 24.15 -46.29
CA SER A 13 30.53 25.45 -45.88
C SER A 13 29.67 25.30 -44.61
N LEU A 14 30.04 25.97 -43.52
CA LEU A 14 29.18 26.09 -42.34
C LEU A 14 28.20 27.25 -42.54
N THR A 15 26.90 26.96 -42.61
CA THR A 15 25.85 27.97 -42.48
C THR A 15 25.53 28.17 -41.00
N ALA A 16 25.74 29.40 -40.50
CA ALA A 16 25.39 29.78 -39.14
C ALA A 16 23.88 29.96 -39.01
N SER A 17 23.21 29.07 -38.27
CA SER A 17 21.82 29.26 -37.86
C SER A 17 21.75 30.14 -36.61
N THR A 18 21.17 31.32 -36.71
CA THR A 18 20.86 32.18 -35.56
C THR A 18 19.70 31.57 -34.77
N LEU A 19 19.96 31.03 -33.57
CA LEU A 19 18.89 30.65 -32.64
C LEU A 19 18.20 31.90 -32.10
N LYS A 20 16.90 32.04 -32.40
CA LYS A 20 16.01 33.00 -31.75
C LYS A 20 15.51 32.35 -30.46
N ALA A 21 15.84 32.95 -29.32
CA ALA A 21 15.35 32.49 -28.01
C ALA A 21 13.82 32.56 -27.97
N ALA A 22 13.19 31.46 -27.56
CA ALA A 22 11.75 31.40 -27.32
C ALA A 22 11.41 32.16 -26.02
N PRO A 23 10.26 32.85 -25.96
CA PRO A 23 9.83 33.50 -24.73
C PRO A 23 9.59 32.44 -23.65
N THR A 24 10.23 32.62 -22.50
CA THR A 24 9.91 31.89 -21.27
C THR A 24 8.51 32.31 -20.83
N GLY A 25 7.53 31.44 -21.07
CA GLY A 25 6.23 31.57 -20.43
C GLY A 25 6.42 31.47 -18.92
N ASP A 26 5.94 32.48 -18.21
CA ASP A 26 5.77 32.45 -16.76
C ASP A 26 4.97 31.18 -16.39
N VAL A 27 5.58 30.30 -15.61
CA VAL A 27 4.89 29.20 -14.94
C VAL A 27 4.15 29.81 -13.76
N SER A 28 3.06 30.51 -14.07
CA SER A 28 2.11 31.06 -13.10
C SER A 28 1.10 29.98 -12.70
N GLU A 29 0.99 29.80 -11.39
CA GLU A 29 -0.05 29.07 -10.66
C GLU A 29 -0.17 27.55 -10.91
N ARG A 30 0.65 26.80 -10.18
CA ARG A 30 0.27 25.45 -9.73
C ARG A 30 -0.91 25.62 -8.76
N SER A 31 -2.12 25.54 -9.29
CA SER A 31 -3.36 25.48 -8.52
C SER A 31 -3.19 24.49 -7.35
N PRO A 32 -3.54 24.83 -6.10
CA PRO A 32 -3.45 23.88 -4.99
C PRO A 32 -4.39 22.73 -5.33
N ALA A 33 -3.85 21.51 -5.43
CA ALA A 33 -4.65 20.32 -5.67
C ALA A 33 -5.72 20.23 -4.58
N SER A 34 -6.95 20.61 -4.94
CA SER A 34 -8.10 20.51 -4.07
C SER A 34 -8.45 19.03 -3.94
N CYS A 35 -7.92 18.41 -2.90
CA CYS A 35 -8.21 17.04 -2.48
C CYS A 35 -9.62 16.96 -1.90
N LEU A 36 -10.63 17.22 -2.71
CA LEU A 36 -12.03 17.23 -2.31
C LEU A 36 -12.71 15.98 -2.84
N VAL A 37 -12.81 14.96 -1.97
CA VAL A 37 -14.03 14.35 -1.43
C VAL A 37 -13.57 13.10 -0.67
N ILE A 38 -13.76 13.09 0.65
CA ILE A 38 -13.66 11.85 1.44
C ILE A 38 -15.04 11.19 1.34
N VAL A 39 -15.13 10.10 0.58
CA VAL A 39 -16.29 9.20 0.65
C VAL A 39 -15.95 8.14 1.68
N GLU A 40 -16.77 7.99 2.71
CA GLU A 40 -16.59 6.93 3.69
C GLU A 40 -16.81 5.57 3.01
N GLY A 41 -15.79 4.72 3.04
CA GLY A 41 -15.88 3.34 2.58
C GLY A 41 -16.46 2.43 3.66
N PRO A 42 -16.99 1.26 3.32
CA PRO A 42 -17.38 0.29 4.34
C PRO A 42 -16.12 -0.22 5.07
N PRO A 43 -16.20 -0.47 6.38
CA PRO A 43 -15.04 -0.88 7.17
C PRO A 43 -14.58 -2.29 6.79
N ILE A 44 -13.33 -2.62 7.14
CA ILE A 44 -12.82 -3.99 7.10
C ILE A 44 -12.87 -4.55 8.52
N THR A 45 -13.77 -5.48 8.79
CA THR A 45 -14.13 -5.90 10.16
C THR A 45 -13.68 -7.33 10.46
N ALA A 46 -13.26 -7.58 11.69
CA ALA A 46 -13.01 -8.91 12.21
C ALA A 46 -14.33 -9.65 12.47
N ILE A 47 -14.53 -10.80 11.81
CA ILE A 47 -15.83 -11.49 11.77
C ILE A 47 -15.87 -12.84 12.50
N THR A 48 -14.73 -13.32 13.02
CA THR A 48 -14.72 -14.62 13.73
C THR A 48 -15.46 -14.50 15.05
N ALA A 49 -16.66 -15.07 15.11
CA ALA A 49 -17.54 -15.00 16.27
C ALA A 49 -16.92 -15.61 17.54
N GLY A 50 -17.24 -15.03 18.69
CA GLY A 50 -16.79 -15.52 20.00
C GLY A 50 -15.34 -15.18 20.35
N THR A 51 -14.68 -14.34 19.55
CA THR A 51 -13.34 -13.82 19.85
C THR A 51 -13.44 -12.44 20.50
N ALA A 52 -12.41 -12.03 21.22
CA ALA A 52 -12.35 -10.70 21.83
C ALA A 52 -12.24 -9.56 20.80
N VAL A 53 -12.04 -9.88 19.52
CA VAL A 53 -11.87 -8.93 18.43
C VAL A 53 -13.05 -8.91 17.46
N THR A 54 -14.07 -9.74 17.65
CA THR A 54 -15.26 -9.73 16.79
C THR A 54 -15.88 -8.33 16.74
N GLY A 55 -16.10 -7.80 15.53
CA GLY A 55 -16.68 -6.47 15.32
C GLY A 55 -15.66 -5.33 15.35
N LEU A 56 -14.39 -5.57 15.72
CA LEU A 56 -13.35 -4.56 15.59
C LEU A 56 -12.92 -4.41 14.14
N GLU A 57 -12.48 -3.21 13.79
CA GLU A 57 -12.17 -2.80 12.42
C GLU A 57 -10.67 -2.62 12.23
N LEU A 58 -10.19 -2.95 11.03
CA LEU A 58 -8.83 -2.66 10.60
C LEU A 58 -8.56 -1.16 10.67
N ALA A 59 -7.51 -0.80 11.40
CA ALA A 59 -7.16 0.57 11.70
C ALA A 59 -5.65 0.82 11.57
N ARG A 60 -5.28 2.10 11.46
CA ARG A 60 -3.92 2.59 11.68
C ARG A 60 -3.88 3.31 13.02
N SER A 61 -3.02 2.84 13.93
CA SER A 61 -2.84 3.52 15.22
C SER A 61 -2.19 4.90 15.04
N SER A 62 -2.19 5.71 16.10
CA SER A 62 -1.47 6.99 16.12
C SER A 62 0.04 6.87 15.90
N THR A 63 0.62 5.69 16.13
CA THR A 63 2.03 5.37 15.86
C THR A 63 2.26 4.77 14.48
N GLY A 64 1.20 4.61 13.67
CA GLY A 64 1.28 4.02 12.33
C GLY A 64 1.20 2.49 12.31
N ALA A 65 0.95 1.82 13.44
CA ALA A 65 0.85 0.37 13.52
C ALA A 65 -0.47 -0.13 12.91
N VAL A 66 -0.46 -1.36 12.40
CA VAL A 66 -1.67 -2.06 11.92
C VAL A 66 -2.37 -2.71 13.10
N THR A 67 -3.59 -2.29 13.38
CA THR A 67 -4.34 -2.72 14.57
C THR A 67 -5.80 -3.04 14.25
N LEU A 68 -6.50 -3.67 15.19
CA LEU A 68 -7.95 -3.71 15.26
C LEU A 68 -8.44 -2.74 16.34
N ALA A 69 -9.44 -1.92 16.00
CA ALA A 69 -10.00 -0.90 16.89
C ALA A 69 -11.53 -0.80 16.75
N ALA A 70 -12.18 -0.06 17.65
CA ALA A 70 -13.64 0.13 17.63
C ALA A 70 -14.13 1.00 16.45
N SER A 71 -13.25 1.84 15.90
CA SER A 71 -13.43 2.54 14.63
C SER A 71 -12.15 2.36 13.84
N GLY A 72 -12.29 1.94 12.59
CA GLY A 72 -11.21 1.73 11.64
C GLY A 72 -11.11 2.90 10.68
N PHE A 73 -10.99 2.56 9.40
CA PHE A 73 -10.89 3.56 8.34
C PHE A 73 -12.25 4.13 7.98
N GLU A 74 -12.38 5.44 8.10
CA GLU A 74 -13.58 6.21 7.73
C GLU A 74 -13.47 6.75 6.29
N THR A 75 -12.46 6.36 5.52
CA THR A 75 -12.19 6.92 4.19
C THR A 75 -12.31 5.85 3.09
N LEU A 76 -12.16 6.29 1.83
CA LEU A 76 -12.21 5.41 0.68
C LEU A 76 -11.06 4.39 0.74
N ILE A 77 -11.40 3.11 0.68
CA ILE A 77 -10.44 2.02 0.51
C ILE A 77 -10.28 1.69 -0.99
N ASN A 78 -9.03 1.56 -1.42
CA ASN A 78 -8.65 1.15 -2.77
C ASN A 78 -8.14 -0.30 -2.77
N TYR A 79 -8.73 -1.14 -3.62
CA TYR A 79 -8.33 -2.56 -3.79
C TYR A 79 -7.53 -2.83 -5.08
N SER A 80 -7.10 -1.78 -5.78
CA SER A 80 -6.44 -1.88 -7.08
C SER A 80 -5.09 -2.58 -6.98
N ASN A 81 -4.69 -3.26 -8.07
CA ASN A 81 -3.39 -3.92 -8.20
C ASN A 81 -3.07 -4.89 -7.06
N GLY A 82 -4.08 -5.54 -6.48
CA GLY A 82 -3.90 -6.46 -5.35
C GLY A 82 -3.43 -5.78 -4.07
N GLY A 83 -3.72 -4.47 -3.91
CA GLY A 83 -3.45 -3.70 -2.71
C GLY A 83 -4.68 -3.55 -1.81
N ILE A 84 -4.45 -3.04 -0.60
CA ILE A 84 -5.48 -2.48 0.26
C ILE A 84 -4.94 -1.13 0.70
N GLY A 85 -5.46 -0.04 0.11
CA GLY A 85 -4.98 1.31 0.33
C GLY A 85 -6.03 2.18 0.99
N GLU A 86 -5.74 2.73 2.17
CA GLU A 86 -6.57 3.75 2.82
C GLU A 86 -6.26 5.12 2.22
N PHE A 87 -7.27 5.82 1.72
CA PHE A 87 -7.11 7.19 1.25
C PHE A 87 -6.97 8.17 2.42
N SER A 88 -5.96 9.03 2.41
CA SER A 88 -5.76 10.09 3.38
C SER A 88 -5.07 11.28 2.72
N PHE A 89 -5.71 12.46 2.74
CA PHE A 89 -5.17 13.72 2.19
C PHE A 89 -4.50 13.58 0.81
N CYS A 90 -5.21 13.06 -0.20
CA CYS A 90 -4.69 12.81 -1.56
C CYS A 90 -3.62 11.73 -1.71
N ASN A 91 -3.35 10.98 -0.66
CA ASN A 91 -2.36 9.93 -0.65
C ASN A 91 -3.02 8.63 -0.21
N TYR A 92 -2.34 7.51 -0.46
CA TYR A 92 -2.78 6.21 0.03
C TYR A 92 -1.79 5.69 1.04
N TYR A 93 -2.31 5.13 2.13
CA TYR A 93 -1.52 4.25 2.99
C TYR A 93 -1.83 2.81 2.62
N TRP A 94 -0.84 2.12 2.06
CA TRP A 94 -1.01 0.76 1.58
C TRP A 94 -0.65 -0.26 2.66
N LEU A 95 -1.48 -1.28 2.82
CA LEU A 95 -1.23 -2.39 3.74
C LEU A 95 -0.18 -3.32 3.13
N ASN A 96 0.96 -3.42 3.78
CA ASN A 96 2.09 -4.24 3.34
C ASN A 96 2.31 -5.44 4.26
N ILE A 97 2.71 -6.57 3.67
CA ILE A 97 3.09 -7.79 4.39
C ILE A 97 4.61 -7.85 4.52
N GLY A 98 5.12 -7.72 5.73
CA GLY A 98 6.54 -7.82 6.01
C GLY A 98 7.06 -9.26 6.07
N THR A 99 8.38 -9.40 6.16
CA THR A 99 9.04 -10.71 6.31
C THR A 99 9.23 -11.06 7.79
N SER A 100 9.17 -12.36 8.11
CA SER A 100 9.41 -12.89 9.45
C SER A 100 9.80 -14.37 9.36
N SER A 101 10.69 -14.82 10.24
CA SER A 101 11.00 -16.24 10.43
C SER A 101 9.88 -16.99 11.14
N HIS A 102 9.00 -16.29 11.86
CA HIS A 102 7.80 -16.85 12.45
C HIS A 102 6.68 -16.96 11.42
N SER A 103 5.69 -17.78 11.72
CA SER A 103 4.48 -17.93 10.90
C SER A 103 3.43 -16.85 11.10
N TYR A 104 3.64 -15.89 12.00
CA TYR A 104 2.93 -14.60 12.00
C TYR A 104 3.78 -13.54 11.28
N LYS A 105 3.27 -12.98 10.19
CA LYS A 105 3.96 -11.95 9.39
C LYS A 105 3.52 -10.56 9.87
N PRO A 106 4.47 -9.64 10.14
CA PRO A 106 4.13 -8.28 10.52
C PRO A 106 3.42 -7.57 9.37
N LEU A 107 2.44 -6.74 9.72
CA LEU A 107 1.78 -5.85 8.79
C LEU A 107 2.23 -4.41 9.03
N SER A 108 2.26 -3.60 7.98
CA SER A 108 2.62 -2.18 8.07
C SER A 108 1.80 -1.32 7.11
N TRP A 109 1.72 -0.02 7.42
CA TRP A 109 1.13 0.98 6.53
C TRP A 109 2.23 1.77 5.80
N GLY A 110 2.34 1.61 4.48
CA GLY A 110 3.28 2.36 3.64
C GLY A 110 2.64 3.61 3.04
N PHE A 111 3.21 4.80 3.31
CA PHE A 111 2.71 6.06 2.74
C PHE A 111 3.08 6.17 1.26
N ASN A 112 2.08 6.08 0.39
CA ASN A 112 2.20 5.97 -1.08
C ASN A 112 3.12 4.83 -1.56
N ASP A 113 3.38 3.86 -0.69
CA ASP A 113 4.32 2.79 -0.97
C ASP A 113 3.62 1.44 -0.85
N GLN A 114 3.31 0.85 -2.00
CA GLN A 114 2.67 -0.45 -2.12
C GLN A 114 3.74 -1.51 -2.40
N GLU A 115 4.36 -2.03 -1.34
CA GLU A 115 5.41 -3.04 -1.42
C GLU A 115 4.84 -4.43 -1.76
N THR A 116 3.61 -4.72 -1.32
CA THR A 116 2.94 -6.00 -1.57
C THR A 116 1.66 -5.83 -2.39
N SER A 117 1.48 -6.70 -3.37
CA SER A 117 0.40 -6.65 -4.37
C SER A 117 -0.40 -7.95 -4.44
N ASN A 118 -0.39 -8.74 -3.37
CA ASN A 118 -0.95 -10.08 -3.33
C ASN A 118 -2.19 -10.17 -2.43
N TRP A 119 -2.89 -9.06 -2.18
CA TRP A 119 -4.19 -9.10 -1.54
C TRP A 119 -5.29 -9.43 -2.54
N SER A 120 -6.22 -10.29 -2.12
CA SER A 120 -7.54 -10.46 -2.72
C SER A 120 -8.56 -9.92 -1.73
N ALA A 121 -9.14 -8.77 -2.06
CA ALA A 121 -10.12 -8.06 -1.26
C ALA A 121 -11.04 -7.24 -2.16
N GLY A 122 -12.24 -6.97 -1.66
CA GLY A 122 -13.28 -6.20 -2.33
C GLY A 122 -14.55 -6.19 -1.48
N THR A 123 -15.49 -5.30 -1.77
CA THR A 123 -16.73 -5.14 -1.01
C THR A 123 -17.43 -6.49 -0.76
N GLY A 124 -17.73 -6.77 0.52
CA GLY A 124 -18.36 -8.02 0.96
C GLY A 124 -17.45 -9.25 1.02
N GLN A 125 -16.20 -9.16 0.58
CA GLN A 125 -15.29 -10.31 0.49
C GLN A 125 -14.45 -10.49 1.76
N ILE A 126 -14.07 -11.74 2.02
CA ILE A 126 -13.04 -12.07 3.00
C ILE A 126 -11.68 -11.60 2.47
N VAL A 127 -10.98 -10.81 3.29
CA VAL A 127 -9.62 -10.37 2.96
C VAL A 127 -8.69 -11.57 2.98
N THR A 128 -8.01 -11.80 1.86
CA THR A 128 -7.16 -12.97 1.66
C THR A 128 -5.79 -12.54 1.13
N ALA A 129 -4.71 -12.97 1.77
CA ALA A 129 -3.37 -12.88 1.20
C ALA A 129 -3.15 -14.08 0.26
N LEU A 130 -2.90 -13.81 -1.02
CA LEU A 130 -2.56 -14.81 -2.02
C LEU A 130 -1.15 -15.35 -1.74
N GLY A 131 -0.96 -16.65 -1.97
CA GLY A 131 0.30 -17.34 -1.69
C GLY A 131 1.49 -16.74 -2.43
N THR A 132 2.65 -16.79 -1.77
CA THR A 132 3.95 -16.40 -2.31
C THR A 132 4.89 -17.60 -2.27
N SER A 133 6.16 -17.42 -2.64
CA SER A 133 7.19 -18.44 -2.42
C SER A 133 7.46 -18.74 -0.94
N THR A 134 7.01 -17.88 -0.02
CA THR A 134 7.32 -17.98 1.43
C THR A 134 6.14 -18.41 2.29
N TYR A 135 4.91 -18.39 1.77
CA TYR A 135 3.71 -18.86 2.47
C TYR A 135 2.58 -19.19 1.48
N SER A 136 1.70 -20.11 1.87
CA SER A 136 0.48 -20.44 1.11
C SER A 136 -0.61 -19.40 1.29
N THR A 137 -1.57 -19.34 0.35
CA THR A 137 -2.75 -18.47 0.46
C THR A 137 -3.44 -18.64 1.82
N THR A 138 -3.75 -17.53 2.49
CA THR A 138 -4.38 -17.52 3.80
C THR A 138 -5.31 -16.32 3.95
N SER A 139 -6.43 -16.51 4.64
CA SER A 139 -7.33 -15.46 5.09
C SER A 139 -7.35 -15.32 6.62
N THR A 140 -6.42 -16.01 7.29
CA THR A 140 -6.29 -15.98 8.74
C THR A 140 -5.38 -14.85 9.15
N PHE A 141 -5.85 -14.03 10.07
CA PHE A 141 -5.09 -13.00 10.75
C PHE A 141 -4.95 -13.37 12.22
N LEU A 142 -3.82 -13.01 12.81
CA LEU A 142 -3.57 -13.16 14.25
C LEU A 142 -3.66 -11.77 14.88
N ALA A 143 -4.62 -11.57 15.77
CA ALA A 143 -4.76 -10.35 16.55
C ALA A 143 -4.22 -10.57 17.96
N CYS A 144 -3.21 -9.80 18.37
CA CYS A 144 -2.54 -9.92 19.66
C CYS A 144 -2.78 -8.66 20.52
N ASN A 145 -3.14 -8.85 21.79
CA ASN A 145 -3.32 -7.76 22.72
C ASN A 145 -1.95 -7.27 23.21
N GLU A 146 -1.51 -6.15 22.64
CA GLU A 146 -0.22 -5.53 22.88
C GLU A 146 -0.42 -4.09 23.30
N SER A 147 0.15 -3.70 24.45
CA SER A 147 0.15 -2.30 24.92
C SER A 147 -1.24 -1.65 24.98
N GLY A 148 -2.30 -2.43 25.23
CA GLY A 148 -3.68 -1.94 25.33
C GLY A 148 -4.42 -1.81 23.99
N GLY A 149 -3.85 -2.30 22.89
CA GLY A 149 -4.51 -2.41 21.58
C GLY A 149 -4.36 -3.80 20.98
N TRP A 150 -5.12 -4.09 19.93
CA TRP A 150 -5.02 -5.37 19.19
C TRP A 150 -4.10 -5.19 17.98
N ALA A 151 -2.81 -5.47 18.12
CA ALA A 151 -1.87 -5.53 17.01
C ALA A 151 -2.27 -6.65 16.04
N LEU A 152 -2.17 -6.42 14.74
CA LEU A 152 -2.63 -7.36 13.72
C LEU A 152 -1.46 -7.89 12.86
N TYR A 153 -1.44 -9.20 12.70
CA TYR A 153 -0.49 -9.94 11.88
C TYR A 153 -1.22 -10.80 10.85
N LEU A 154 -0.54 -11.13 9.75
CA LEU A 154 -1.01 -12.19 8.84
C LEU A 154 -0.56 -13.54 9.38
N GLN A 155 -1.49 -14.47 9.59
CA GLN A 155 -1.17 -15.80 10.11
C GLN A 155 -0.99 -16.79 8.96
N THR A 156 0.23 -17.32 8.82
CA THR A 156 0.64 -18.30 7.79
C THR A 156 0.95 -19.67 8.39
N GLY A 157 0.67 -19.88 9.67
CA GLY A 157 0.94 -21.10 10.43
C GLY A 157 0.30 -21.01 11.81
N THR A 158 1.04 -21.36 12.87
CA THR A 158 0.49 -21.45 14.24
C THR A 158 1.37 -20.76 15.30
N ASP A 159 2.44 -20.09 14.90
CA ASP A 159 3.25 -19.34 15.86
C ASP A 159 2.44 -18.17 16.42
N VAL A 160 2.72 -17.83 17.67
CA VAL A 160 2.17 -16.65 18.34
C VAL A 160 3.28 -15.95 19.13
N PRO A 161 3.29 -14.61 19.24
CA PRO A 161 4.22 -13.91 20.12
C PRO A 161 4.07 -14.36 21.58
N SER A 162 5.18 -14.47 22.30
CA SER A 162 5.17 -14.94 23.69
C SER A 162 4.72 -13.84 24.66
N GLY A 163 4.03 -14.23 25.74
CA GLY A 163 3.65 -13.30 26.81
C GLY A 163 2.47 -12.37 26.50
N VAL A 164 1.81 -12.54 25.35
CA VAL A 164 0.63 -11.78 24.94
C VAL A 164 -0.54 -12.71 24.61
N THR A 165 -1.76 -12.21 24.77
CA THR A 165 -2.97 -12.96 24.38
C THR A 165 -3.27 -12.69 22.92
N CYS A 166 -3.31 -13.73 22.11
CA CYS A 166 -3.68 -13.63 20.70
C CYS A 166 -4.89 -14.48 20.35
N VAL A 167 -5.62 -14.07 19.32
CA VAL A 167 -6.74 -14.80 18.74
C VAL A 167 -6.66 -14.78 17.22
N ASP A 168 -6.96 -15.91 16.59
CA ASP A 168 -7.12 -15.96 15.15
C ASP A 168 -8.47 -15.35 14.75
N THR A 169 -8.46 -14.56 13.68
CA THR A 169 -9.67 -13.98 13.10
C THR A 169 -9.61 -13.94 11.58
N GLN A 170 -10.78 -13.94 10.93
CA GLN A 170 -10.92 -13.51 9.54
C GLN A 170 -11.35 -12.05 9.50
N LEU A 171 -10.93 -11.35 8.45
CA LEU A 171 -11.39 -10.00 8.14
C LEU A 171 -12.31 -10.02 6.93
N GLN A 172 -13.38 -9.24 6.98
CA GLN A 172 -14.31 -9.07 5.87
C GLN A 172 -14.46 -7.59 5.54
N VAL A 173 -14.41 -7.26 4.25
CA VAL A 173 -14.78 -5.93 3.78
C VAL A 173 -16.29 -5.79 3.89
N GLY A 174 -16.77 -4.75 4.55
CA GLY A 174 -18.19 -4.47 4.66
C GLY A 174 -18.85 -4.25 3.31
N THR A 175 -20.16 -4.40 3.28
CA THR A 175 -21.00 -4.00 2.15
C THR A 175 -21.64 -2.67 2.51
N SER A 176 -21.34 -1.60 1.79
CA SER A 176 -22.06 -0.34 1.99
C SER A 176 -23.56 -0.61 1.78
N THR A 177 -24.37 -0.43 2.83
CA THR A 177 -25.82 -0.34 2.67
C THR A 177 -26.09 1.03 2.07
N VAL A 178 -26.32 1.07 0.77
CA VAL A 178 -26.88 2.26 0.10
C VAL A 178 -28.32 2.44 0.54
#